data_AF-A0A9P7SH73-F1
#
_entry.id   AF-A0A9P7SH73-F1
#
_cell.length_a   1.000
_cell.length_b   1.000
_cell.length_c   1.000
_cell.angle_alpha   90.00
_cell.angle_beta   90.00
_cell.angle_gamma   90.00
#
_symmetry.space_group_name_H-M   'P 1'
#
loop_
_entity.id
_entity.type
_entity.pdbx_description
1 polymer ?
#
loop_
_entity_poly.entity_id
_entity_poly.type
_entity_poly.pdbx_seq_one_letter_code
_entity_poly.pdbx_strand_id
1 'polypeptide(L)'
;MIRSRIPRQAVLRIARSSWTCPACLSRRPYSSKPDDKNKRQEPPDHRKIGHQQQLFINSVYSPGSPIFLPNGARVFNRLVDFLRKQYVRYGFEEVITPTIYKKALWAKSGHLDNYADDMYSVTGGATTTHPAPPNQKGEHDDEAVGCCGADRHAAKTRDDPQLDDSHDDEYGLKPMNCPGHCLIFASKIHSYRELPVRYADFSPLHRNESSGALSGLTRVRRFHQDDGHIFCRPCQVEDEIKKTLDFVKAVYSVLKLGVSYRLSLSTRPQDHFIGTTEEWDRAEDRLKRALDASGMDWTINEGDGAFYGPKIDIIIRDSDGKEHQTATIQLDFQLPKRFELEYQAPAPEYEARGETTTDPALLAHYGPVRPVMIHRAVLGSVERLMALLIESCNGKWPFWLNPRQAIILTVNTSQPVLDWADQVRDVLLGLRQEPGEPGHPLANGPLNTTGLAVHVDYSARSLGAKIRQARGNGYGRILVVGEDDVKNRQVSWGKERMRPTEMRDCLLNMADAYE
;
A
#
# COMPACT_ATOMS: atom_id res chain seq x y z
N MET A 1 9.29 19.33 36.88
CA MET A 1 8.85 20.72 36.63
C MET A 1 8.14 20.77 35.30
N ILE A 2 6.82 20.97 35.34
CA ILE A 2 5.90 20.91 34.21
C ILE A 2 5.97 22.24 33.46
N ARG A 3 6.18 22.22 32.13
CA ARG A 3 5.89 23.35 31.23
C ARG A 3 4.77 22.93 30.29
N SER A 4 3.55 23.37 30.60
CA SER A 4 2.40 23.29 29.72
C SER A 4 2.64 24.15 28.47
N ARG A 5 2.54 23.53 27.28
CA ARG A 5 2.53 24.26 26.00
C ARG A 5 1.09 24.60 25.65
N ILE A 6 0.77 25.90 25.68
CA ILE A 6 -0.47 26.50 25.18
C ILE A 6 -0.57 26.24 23.66
N PRO A 7 -1.76 25.91 23.10
CA PRO A 7 -1.91 25.74 21.66
C PRO A 7 -1.76 27.09 20.94
N ARG A 8 -0.84 27.17 19.97
CA ARG A 8 -0.67 28.35 19.11
C ARG A 8 -1.89 28.51 18.19
N GLN A 9 -2.50 29.69 18.20
CA GLN A 9 -3.55 30.09 17.26
C GLN A 9 -3.04 30.02 15.81
N ALA A 10 -3.89 29.53 14.90
CA ALA A 10 -3.62 29.50 13.47
C ALA A 10 -3.53 30.94 12.93
N VAL A 11 -2.36 31.30 12.38
CA VAL A 11 -2.13 32.61 11.75
C VAL A 11 -2.53 32.53 10.28
N LEU A 12 -3.60 33.25 9.91
CA LEU A 12 -4.01 33.43 8.51
C LEU A 12 -2.96 34.30 7.79
N ARG A 13 -2.16 33.73 6.89
CA ARG A 13 -1.28 34.52 6.00
C ARG A 13 -2.09 35.03 4.81
N ILE A 14 -2.60 36.25 4.93
CA ILE A 14 -3.16 37.01 3.79
C ILE A 14 -1.98 37.69 3.07
N ALA A 15 -1.73 37.31 1.82
CA ALA A 15 -0.82 38.06 0.96
C ALA A 15 -1.49 39.40 0.58
N ARG A 16 -1.12 40.49 1.26
CA ARG A 16 -1.54 41.84 0.88
C ARG A 16 -0.60 42.36 -0.22
N SER A 17 -1.10 42.50 -1.44
CA SER A 17 -0.44 43.34 -2.45
C SER A 17 -0.50 44.79 -1.99
N SER A 18 0.64 45.49 -1.98
CA SER A 18 0.74 46.89 -1.60
C SER A 18 -0.10 47.78 -2.53
N TRP A 19 -0.88 48.67 -1.93
CA TRP A 19 -1.65 49.68 -2.65
C TRP A 19 -0.71 50.75 -3.22
N THR A 20 -0.75 50.95 -4.53
CA THR A 20 -0.02 52.03 -5.22
C THR A 20 -0.91 53.26 -5.39
N CYS A 21 -0.31 54.46 -5.24
CA CYS A 21 -0.93 55.79 -5.30
C CYS A 21 -1.82 56.05 -6.54
N PRO A 22 -2.93 56.81 -6.41
CA PRO A 22 -3.86 57.15 -7.51
C PRO A 22 -3.21 57.81 -8.73
N ALA A 23 -2.11 58.55 -8.55
CA ALA A 23 -1.40 59.22 -9.65
C ALA A 23 -0.60 58.24 -10.56
N CYS A 24 -0.33 57.02 -10.08
CA CYS A 24 0.45 56.02 -10.80
C CYS A 24 -0.41 55.15 -11.74
N LEU A 25 -1.74 55.26 -11.69
CA LEU A 25 -2.69 54.42 -12.44
C LEU A 25 -2.89 54.86 -13.89
N SER A 26 -2.62 56.12 -14.24
CA SER A 26 -2.93 56.67 -15.57
C SER A 26 -1.87 56.44 -16.66
N ARG A 27 -0.76 55.76 -16.33
CA ARG A 27 0.35 55.51 -17.27
C ARG A 27 0.74 54.04 -17.41
N ARG A 28 -0.23 53.13 -17.46
CA ARG A 28 0.03 51.80 -18.05
C ARG A 28 -0.37 51.82 -19.51
N PRO A 29 0.52 51.50 -20.47
CA PRO A 29 0.06 51.12 -21.80
C PRO A 29 -0.89 49.93 -21.62
N TYR A 30 -2.01 49.93 -22.33
CA TYR A 30 -2.96 48.82 -22.38
C TYR A 30 -2.16 47.52 -22.40
N SER A 31 -2.32 46.70 -21.35
CA SER A 31 -1.71 45.38 -21.29
C SER A 31 -2.18 44.63 -22.52
N SER A 32 -1.32 44.49 -23.53
CA SER A 32 -1.47 43.47 -24.54
C SER A 32 -1.67 42.16 -23.80
N LYS A 33 -2.74 41.43 -24.14
CA LYS A 33 -2.93 40.06 -23.63
C LYS A 33 -1.61 39.32 -23.84
N PRO A 34 -1.01 38.72 -22.81
CA PRO A 34 0.16 37.89 -23.04
C PRO A 34 -0.23 36.79 -24.02
N ASP A 35 0.60 36.60 -25.05
CA ASP A 35 0.46 35.49 -26.00
C ASP A 35 0.16 34.19 -25.24
N ASP A 36 -0.94 33.53 -25.59
CA ASP A 36 -1.48 32.30 -24.96
C ASP A 36 -0.57 31.06 -25.20
N LYS A 37 0.70 31.28 -25.55
CA LYS A 37 1.68 30.25 -25.91
C LYS A 37 2.64 29.88 -24.77
N ASN A 38 2.54 30.50 -23.59
CA ASN A 38 3.43 30.20 -22.47
C ASN A 38 2.72 30.13 -21.11
N LYS A 39 1.54 29.49 -21.05
CA LYS A 39 1.03 29.00 -19.77
C LYS A 39 1.98 27.89 -19.31
N ARG A 40 2.84 28.21 -18.33
CA ARG A 40 3.54 27.19 -17.53
C ARG A 40 2.48 26.20 -17.07
N GLN A 41 2.53 24.99 -17.59
CA GLN A 41 1.57 23.95 -17.24
C GLN A 41 1.74 23.68 -15.75
N GLU A 42 0.66 23.80 -14.96
CA GLU A 42 0.71 23.47 -13.54
C GLU A 42 1.21 22.02 -13.39
N PRO A 43 2.05 21.73 -12.37
CA PRO A 43 2.51 20.38 -12.12
C PRO A 43 1.30 19.43 -11.92
N PRO A 44 1.39 18.18 -12.41
CA PRO A 44 0.31 17.20 -12.28
C PRO A 44 -0.07 16.92 -10.81
N ASP A 45 -1.28 17.30 -10.40
CA ASP A 45 -1.77 17.06 -9.03
C ASP A 45 -2.67 15.82 -8.98
N HIS A 46 -2.29 14.79 -8.21
CA HIS A 46 -3.06 13.55 -8.10
C HIS A 46 -4.48 13.74 -7.56
N ARG A 47 -4.75 14.80 -6.79
CA ARG A 47 -6.09 15.10 -6.28
C ARG A 47 -7.01 15.52 -7.42
N LYS A 48 -6.53 16.41 -8.29
CA LYS A 48 -7.27 16.87 -9.47
C LYS A 48 -7.48 15.72 -10.46
N ILE A 49 -6.40 15.04 -10.83
CA ILE A 49 -6.43 13.95 -11.83
C ILE A 49 -7.22 12.75 -11.31
N GLY A 50 -7.05 12.40 -10.03
CA GLY A 50 -7.77 11.30 -9.39
C GLY A 50 -9.28 11.51 -9.39
N HIS A 51 -9.76 12.73 -9.14
CA HIS A 51 -11.19 13.04 -9.26
C HIS A 51 -11.66 13.04 -10.72
N GLN A 52 -10.89 13.62 -11.65
CA GLN A 52 -11.23 13.63 -13.09
C GLN A 52 -11.36 12.21 -13.67
N GLN A 53 -10.51 11.28 -13.23
CA GLN A 53 -10.53 9.88 -13.66
C GLN A 53 -11.43 8.98 -12.80
N GLN A 54 -12.13 9.55 -11.81
CA GLN A 54 -13.01 8.82 -10.89
C GLN A 54 -12.27 7.67 -10.20
N LEU A 55 -11.07 7.95 -9.66
CA LEU A 55 -10.26 6.96 -8.94
C LEU A 55 -10.68 6.85 -7.47
N PHE A 56 -10.92 7.98 -6.82
CA PHE A 56 -11.33 8.02 -5.41
C PHE A 56 -12.17 9.25 -5.09
N ILE A 57 -12.87 9.18 -3.97
CA ILE A 57 -13.52 10.32 -3.32
C ILE A 57 -13.09 10.41 -1.87
N ASN A 58 -13.23 11.60 -1.30
CA ASN A 58 -13.06 11.83 0.13
C ASN A 58 -14.43 12.02 0.78
N SER A 59 -14.59 11.55 2.00
CA SER A 59 -15.82 11.70 2.77
C SER A 59 -15.53 12.46 4.06
N VAL A 60 -16.41 13.39 4.42
CA VAL A 60 -16.36 14.07 5.73
C VAL A 60 -16.55 13.10 6.89
N TYR A 61 -17.19 11.95 6.64
CA TYR A 61 -17.40 10.88 7.61
C TYR A 61 -16.16 10.00 7.81
N SER A 62 -15.15 10.10 6.95
CA SER A 62 -13.89 9.35 7.08
C SER A 62 -12.71 10.19 6.56
N PRO A 63 -12.37 11.29 7.26
CA PRO A 63 -11.29 12.18 6.83
C PRO A 63 -9.96 11.42 6.83
N GLY A 64 -9.19 11.56 5.75
CA GLY A 64 -7.92 10.86 5.59
C GLY A 64 -8.07 9.37 5.25
N SER A 65 -9.27 8.90 4.93
CA SER A 65 -9.52 7.52 4.48
C SER A 65 -10.22 7.57 3.12
N PRO A 66 -9.46 7.51 2.01
CA PRO A 66 -10.03 7.63 0.67
C PRO A 66 -10.97 6.45 0.38
N ILE A 67 -12.10 6.74 -0.27
CA ILE A 67 -13.01 5.73 -0.81
C ILE A 67 -12.65 5.52 -2.27
N PHE A 68 -12.07 4.36 -2.57
CA PHE A 68 -11.72 3.99 -3.94
C PHE A 68 -12.98 3.66 -4.75
N LEU A 69 -13.13 4.35 -5.87
CA LEU A 69 -14.14 4.07 -6.88
C LEU A 69 -13.68 2.92 -7.79
N PRO A 70 -14.54 2.34 -8.64
CA PRO A 70 -14.17 1.17 -9.45
C PRO A 70 -12.88 1.33 -10.26
N ASN A 71 -12.61 2.51 -10.83
CA ASN A 71 -11.35 2.74 -11.56
C ASN A 71 -10.14 2.74 -10.61
N GLY A 72 -10.24 3.38 -9.43
CA GLY A 72 -9.14 3.38 -8.46
C GLY A 72 -8.90 2.00 -7.85
N ALA A 73 -9.96 1.25 -7.56
CA ALA A 73 -9.87 -0.12 -7.08
C ALA A 73 -9.16 -1.04 -8.08
N ARG A 74 -9.38 -0.86 -9.39
CA ARG A 74 -8.63 -1.59 -10.44
C ARG A 74 -7.13 -1.31 -10.38
N VAL A 75 -6.74 -0.03 -10.29
CA VAL A 75 -5.32 0.35 -10.18
C VAL A 75 -4.71 -0.23 -8.91
N PHE A 76 -5.40 -0.05 -7.78
CA PHE A 76 -4.97 -0.54 -6.48
C PHE A 76 -4.75 -2.06 -6.50
N ASN A 77 -5.74 -2.83 -6.95
CA ASN A 77 -5.66 -4.29 -6.98
C ASN A 77 -4.56 -4.77 -7.92
N ARG A 78 -4.34 -4.11 -9.06
CA ARG A 78 -3.25 -4.48 -9.97
C ARG A 78 -1.87 -4.22 -9.40
N LEU A 79 -1.69 -3.16 -8.61
CA LEU A 79 -0.44 -2.92 -7.88
C LEU A 79 -0.20 -4.01 -6.83
N VAL A 80 -1.23 -4.35 -6.07
CA VAL A 80 -1.17 -5.43 -5.06
C VAL A 80 -0.87 -6.78 -5.72
N ASP A 81 -1.60 -7.14 -6.77
CA ASP A 81 -1.43 -8.41 -7.48
C ASP A 81 -0.08 -8.50 -8.20
N PHE A 82 0.40 -7.38 -8.76
CA PHE A 82 1.76 -7.29 -9.29
C PHE A 82 2.79 -7.63 -8.22
N LEU A 83 2.65 -7.06 -7.02
CA LEU A 83 3.60 -7.31 -5.94
C LEU A 83 3.47 -8.72 -5.36
N ARG A 84 2.26 -9.27 -5.25
CA ARG A 84 2.03 -10.69 -4.87
C ARG A 84 2.74 -11.66 -5.81
N LYS A 85 2.73 -11.40 -7.12
CA LYS A 85 3.53 -12.18 -8.07
C LYS A 85 5.03 -12.10 -7.77
N GLN A 86 5.53 -10.94 -7.33
CA GLN A 86 6.93 -10.82 -6.92
C GLN A 86 7.22 -11.52 -5.59
N TYR A 87 6.29 -11.57 -4.64
CA TYR A 87 6.47 -12.29 -3.38
C TYR A 87 6.85 -13.75 -3.59
N VAL A 88 6.22 -14.43 -4.57
CA VAL A 88 6.59 -15.80 -4.95
C VAL A 88 8.05 -15.88 -5.40
N ARG A 89 8.50 -14.93 -6.22
CA ARG A 89 9.88 -14.88 -6.73
C ARG A 89 10.92 -14.64 -5.63
N TYR A 90 10.58 -13.83 -4.63
CA TYR A 90 11.47 -13.46 -3.53
C TYR A 90 11.26 -14.32 -2.26
N GLY A 91 10.41 -15.35 -2.33
CA GLY A 91 10.20 -16.32 -1.25
C GLY A 91 9.48 -15.75 -0.03
N PHE A 92 8.52 -14.84 -0.24
CA PHE A 92 7.61 -14.33 0.79
C PHE A 92 6.31 -15.13 0.82
N GLU A 93 5.85 -15.43 2.03
CA GLU A 93 4.55 -16.02 2.30
C GLU A 93 3.58 -14.92 2.78
N GLU A 94 2.45 -14.75 2.07
CA GLU A 94 1.43 -13.79 2.47
C GLU A 94 0.63 -14.33 3.67
N VAL A 95 0.49 -13.50 4.69
CA VAL A 95 -0.28 -13.78 5.91
C VAL A 95 -1.38 -12.74 6.09
N ILE A 96 -2.40 -13.09 6.86
CA ILE A 96 -3.49 -12.18 7.21
C ILE A 96 -3.52 -12.08 8.73
N THR A 97 -3.34 -10.86 9.24
CA THR A 97 -3.34 -10.60 10.69
C THR A 97 -4.53 -9.73 11.11
N PRO A 98 -5.06 -9.90 12.34
CA PRO A 98 -6.11 -9.05 12.88
C PRO A 98 -5.83 -7.54 12.76
N THR A 99 -6.90 -6.75 12.64
CA THR A 99 -6.80 -5.27 12.61
C THR A 99 -6.84 -4.66 14.01
N ILE A 100 -7.41 -5.37 14.98
CA ILE A 100 -7.60 -4.92 16.36
C ILE A 100 -6.82 -5.87 17.27
N TYR A 101 -6.05 -5.32 18.20
CA TYR A 101 -5.36 -6.09 19.24
C TYR A 101 -5.56 -5.44 20.61
N LYS A 102 -5.43 -6.26 21.67
CA LYS A 102 -5.37 -5.77 23.05
C LYS A 102 -4.20 -4.81 23.22
N LYS A 103 -4.39 -3.75 24.02
CA LYS A 103 -3.34 -2.78 24.35
C LYS A 103 -2.06 -3.41 24.90
N ALA A 104 -2.18 -4.54 25.59
CA ALA A 104 -1.05 -5.33 26.08
C ALA A 104 -0.04 -5.72 24.98
N LEU A 105 -0.48 -5.99 23.75
CA LEU A 105 0.42 -6.31 22.64
C LEU A 105 1.29 -5.10 22.26
N TRP A 106 0.70 -3.90 22.26
CA TRP A 106 1.39 -2.65 21.95
C TRP A 106 2.37 -2.26 23.06
N ALA A 107 2.03 -2.56 24.32
CA ALA A 107 2.93 -2.41 25.45
C ALA A 107 4.12 -3.39 25.35
N LYS A 108 3.87 -4.69 25.13
CA LYS A 108 4.91 -5.71 24.96
C LYS A 108 5.88 -5.32 23.85
N SER A 109 5.35 -4.93 22.70
CA SER A 109 6.16 -4.50 21.55
C SER A 109 6.87 -3.16 21.72
N GLY A 110 6.48 -2.32 22.68
CA GLY A 110 7.06 -0.98 22.91
C GLY A 110 6.51 0.11 22.02
N HIS A 111 5.52 -0.21 21.18
CA HIS A 111 4.87 0.79 20.33
C HIS A 111 3.97 1.70 21.14
N LEU A 112 3.41 1.23 22.25
CA LEU A 112 2.58 2.08 23.10
C LEU A 112 3.40 3.28 23.65
N ASP A 113 4.65 3.07 24.03
CA ASP A 113 5.50 4.13 24.59
C ASP A 113 5.86 5.21 23.56
N ASN A 114 5.93 4.83 22.27
CA ASN A 114 6.45 5.68 21.19
C ASN A 114 5.38 6.21 20.23
N TYR A 115 4.25 5.52 20.11
CA TYR A 115 3.22 5.78 19.09
C TYR A 115 1.81 5.93 19.67
N ALA A 116 1.62 5.95 20.99
CA ALA A 116 0.28 6.06 21.60
C ALA A 116 -0.56 7.21 21.03
N ASP A 117 0.05 8.39 20.87
CA ASP A 117 -0.65 9.59 20.36
C ASP A 117 -1.11 9.43 18.89
N ASP A 118 -0.41 8.59 18.13
CA ASP A 118 -0.67 8.29 16.72
C ASP A 118 -1.53 7.03 16.52
N MET A 119 -2.07 6.44 17.59
CA MET A 119 -2.89 5.23 17.54
C MET A 119 -4.37 5.52 17.81
N TYR A 120 -5.25 4.75 17.16
CA TYR A 120 -6.67 4.75 17.49
C TYR A 120 -6.94 3.70 18.57
N SER A 121 -7.60 4.10 19.65
CA SER A 121 -8.16 3.18 20.64
C SER A 121 -9.54 2.68 20.23
N VAL A 122 -9.89 1.49 20.68
CA VAL A 122 -11.19 0.83 20.49
C VAL A 122 -11.64 0.34 21.85
N THR A 123 -12.84 0.73 22.27
CA THR A 123 -13.44 0.29 23.52
C THR A 123 -14.50 -0.77 23.25
N GLY A 124 -14.51 -1.85 24.04
CA GLY A 124 -15.55 -2.87 23.98
C GLY A 124 -16.89 -2.34 24.49
N GLY A 125 -18.00 -2.91 24.02
CA GLY A 125 -19.37 -2.48 24.39
C GLY A 125 -19.80 -2.80 25.83
N ALA A 126 -18.86 -3.09 26.73
CA ALA A 126 -19.14 -3.54 28.09
C ALA A 126 -18.37 -2.74 29.15
N THR A 127 -18.47 -1.40 29.10
CA THR A 127 -18.25 -0.46 30.23
C THR A 127 -18.56 0.97 29.78
N THR A 128 -19.81 1.26 29.41
CA THR A 128 -20.31 2.66 29.50
C THR A 128 -20.79 2.90 30.92
N THR A 129 -19.86 3.05 31.86
CA THR A 129 -20.14 3.89 33.03
C THR A 129 -20.09 5.33 32.54
N HIS A 130 -21.25 5.87 32.19
CA HIS A 130 -21.39 7.32 32.05
C HIS A 130 -20.86 7.98 33.34
N PRO A 131 -20.06 9.06 33.29
CA PRO A 131 -19.90 9.89 34.46
C PRO A 131 -21.28 10.45 34.80
N ALA A 132 -21.82 10.03 35.95
CA ALA A 132 -23.13 10.46 36.41
C ALA A 132 -23.19 12.00 36.44
N PRO A 133 -24.18 12.64 35.82
CA PRO A 133 -24.41 14.06 36.04
C PRO A 133 -24.83 14.28 37.52
N PRO A 134 -24.44 15.39 38.14
CA PRO A 134 -24.72 15.61 39.56
C PRO A 134 -26.22 15.81 39.77
N ASN A 135 -26.79 14.96 40.62
CA ASN A 135 -28.02 15.18 41.41
C ASN A 135 -29.18 15.90 40.71
N GLN A 136 -30.16 15.13 40.23
CA GLN A 136 -31.57 15.57 40.30
C GLN A 136 -32.43 14.41 40.79
N LYS A 137 -33.07 14.64 41.94
CA LYS A 137 -34.18 13.82 42.45
C LYS A 137 -35.37 13.99 41.50
N GLY A 138 -35.97 12.90 41.08
CA GLY A 138 -37.23 12.87 40.36
C GLY A 138 -37.69 11.42 40.19
N GLU A 139 -38.78 11.09 40.87
CA GLU A 139 -39.56 9.86 40.68
C GLU A 139 -40.05 9.77 39.23
N HIS A 140 -40.02 8.57 38.64
CA HIS A 140 -41.13 7.94 37.92
C HIS A 140 -40.70 6.61 37.27
N ASP A 141 -41.63 5.66 37.33
CA ASP A 141 -41.62 4.32 36.74
C ASP A 141 -41.46 4.33 35.21
N ASP A 142 -40.81 3.32 34.64
CA ASP A 142 -41.43 2.45 33.62
C ASP A 142 -40.46 1.34 33.16
N GLU A 143 -41.03 0.14 33.08
CA GLU A 143 -40.41 -1.10 32.59
C GLU A 143 -40.06 -1.00 31.09
N ALA A 144 -38.82 -1.32 30.73
CA ALA A 144 -38.45 -1.65 29.35
C ALA A 144 -37.69 -2.97 29.32
N VAL A 145 -38.44 -4.02 28.97
CA VAL A 145 -37.98 -5.38 28.73
C VAL A 145 -37.06 -5.43 27.49
N GLY A 146 -35.79 -5.79 27.70
CA GLY A 146 -34.81 -6.04 26.64
C GLY A 146 -34.89 -7.46 26.10
N CYS A 147 -35.01 -7.57 24.78
CA CYS A 147 -35.45 -8.72 23.98
C CYS A 147 -34.39 -9.81 23.69
N CYS A 148 -33.50 -10.13 24.63
CA CYS A 148 -32.51 -11.19 24.39
C CYS A 148 -32.07 -11.87 25.69
N GLY A 149 -32.86 -12.85 26.13
CA GLY A 149 -32.42 -13.86 27.07
C GLY A 149 -31.36 -14.74 26.40
N ALA A 150 -30.15 -14.74 26.94
CA ALA A 150 -29.13 -15.73 26.63
C ALA A 150 -28.78 -16.47 27.92
N ASP A 151 -29.37 -17.65 28.07
CA ASP A 151 -29.00 -18.62 29.09
C ASP A 151 -27.52 -18.99 28.93
N ARG A 152 -26.75 -18.73 29.99
CA ARG A 152 -25.33 -19.07 30.09
C ARG A 152 -25.20 -20.52 30.54
N HIS A 153 -24.94 -21.43 29.60
CA HIS A 153 -24.34 -22.72 29.94
C HIS A 153 -22.83 -22.69 29.65
N ALA A 154 -22.06 -22.55 30.73
CA ALA A 154 -20.61 -22.68 30.74
C ALA A 154 -20.20 -24.14 30.54
N ALA A 155 -19.49 -24.43 29.45
CA ALA A 155 -18.74 -25.67 29.27
C ALA A 155 -17.24 -25.33 29.36
N LYS A 156 -16.60 -25.79 30.45
CA LYS A 156 -15.16 -25.69 30.70
C LYS A 156 -14.42 -26.75 29.87
N THR A 157 -13.42 -26.35 29.07
CA THR A 157 -12.31 -27.24 28.69
C THR A 157 -10.99 -26.49 28.48
N ARG A 158 -10.01 -26.88 29.31
CA ARG A 158 -8.55 -27.00 29.12
C ARG A 158 -7.66 -25.75 29.09
N ASP A 159 -6.88 -25.68 30.16
CA ASP A 159 -5.74 -24.84 30.55
C ASP A 159 -4.85 -24.30 29.42
N ASP A 160 -4.87 -22.97 29.26
CA ASP A 160 -3.80 -22.14 28.69
C ASP A 160 -3.42 -21.11 29.79
N PRO A 161 -2.15 -20.79 30.06
CA PRO A 161 -1.76 -20.03 31.24
C PRO A 161 -2.17 -18.54 31.13
N GLN A 162 -3.11 -18.14 31.99
CA GLN A 162 -3.35 -16.78 32.49
C GLN A 162 -3.30 -15.62 31.48
N LEU A 163 -4.41 -15.45 30.76
CA LEU A 163 -4.91 -14.10 30.47
C LEU A 163 -5.85 -13.72 31.60
N ASP A 164 -5.45 -12.70 32.38
CA ASP A 164 -6.33 -12.04 33.33
C ASP A 164 -7.56 -11.51 32.57
N ASP A 165 -8.69 -12.17 32.77
CA ASP A 165 -10.00 -11.86 32.16
C ASP A 165 -10.69 -10.72 32.95
N SER A 166 -9.90 -9.76 33.44
CA SER A 166 -10.41 -8.61 34.18
C SER A 166 -10.99 -7.58 33.21
N HIS A 167 -12.23 -7.21 33.51
CA HIS A 167 -13.09 -6.32 32.73
C HIS A 167 -12.51 -4.89 32.58
N ASP A 168 -11.64 -4.68 31.59
CA ASP A 168 -11.46 -3.42 30.83
C ASP A 168 -10.40 -3.64 29.73
N ASP A 169 -10.70 -4.53 28.78
CA ASP A 169 -9.82 -4.72 27.62
C ASP A 169 -9.89 -3.48 26.71
N GLU A 170 -8.98 -2.53 26.91
CA GLU A 170 -8.72 -1.47 25.95
C GLU A 170 -8.03 -2.08 24.72
N TYR A 171 -8.62 -1.89 23.55
CA TYR A 171 -8.09 -2.35 22.29
C TYR A 171 -7.51 -1.18 21.49
N GLY A 172 -6.69 -1.48 20.48
CA GLY A 172 -6.20 -0.50 19.53
C GLY A 172 -6.24 -1.03 18.11
N LEU A 173 -6.54 -0.15 17.15
CA LEU A 173 -6.31 -0.45 15.74
C LEU A 173 -4.81 -0.50 15.47
N LYS A 174 -4.37 -1.49 14.68
CA LYS A 174 -2.96 -1.65 14.38
C LYS A 174 -2.39 -0.47 13.57
N PRO A 175 -1.29 0.16 14.02
CA PRO A 175 -0.57 1.16 13.24
C PRO A 175 0.51 0.56 12.31
N MET A 176 0.82 -0.73 12.50
CA MET A 176 1.80 -1.54 11.76
C MET A 176 1.56 -3.04 11.97
N ASN A 177 2.11 -3.91 11.12
CA ASN A 177 1.87 -5.36 11.20
C ASN A 177 2.92 -6.12 12.04
N CYS A 178 4.08 -5.50 12.34
CA CYS A 178 5.24 -6.18 12.94
C CYS A 178 4.90 -7.04 14.18
N PRO A 179 4.15 -6.52 15.18
CA PRO A 179 3.79 -7.32 16.36
C PRO A 179 2.98 -8.58 16.02
N GLY A 180 2.07 -8.50 15.04
CA GLY A 180 1.30 -9.66 14.58
C GLY A 180 2.18 -10.73 13.92
N HIS A 181 3.21 -10.31 13.16
CA HIS A 181 4.15 -11.24 12.53
C HIS A 181 5.06 -11.91 13.57
N CYS A 182 5.40 -11.21 14.67
CA CYS A 182 6.10 -11.83 15.80
C CYS A 182 5.25 -12.92 16.47
N LEU A 183 3.93 -12.72 16.60
CA LEU A 183 3.03 -13.76 17.11
C LEU A 183 2.99 -14.98 16.20
N ILE A 184 2.97 -14.77 14.87
CA ILE A 184 3.02 -15.87 13.89
C ILE A 184 4.34 -16.63 14.02
N PHE A 185 5.48 -15.94 14.07
CA PHE A 185 6.78 -16.60 14.26
C PHE A 185 6.80 -17.39 15.57
N ALA A 186 6.36 -16.80 16.69
CA ALA A 186 6.33 -17.44 18.00
C ALA A 186 5.38 -18.65 18.09
N SER A 187 4.42 -18.79 17.17
CA SER A 187 3.43 -19.89 17.20
C SER A 187 4.03 -21.27 16.90
N LYS A 188 5.27 -21.33 16.39
CA LYS A 188 5.96 -22.57 16.03
C LYS A 188 7.41 -22.54 16.53
N ILE A 189 7.96 -23.73 16.79
CA ILE A 189 9.40 -23.90 17.02
C ILE A 189 10.09 -23.92 15.65
N HIS A 190 11.11 -23.09 15.48
CA HIS A 190 11.86 -22.99 14.22
C HIS A 190 13.25 -23.63 14.35
N SER A 191 13.71 -24.26 13.28
CA SER A 191 15.11 -24.69 13.12
C SER A 191 15.89 -23.66 12.31
N TYR A 192 17.19 -23.52 12.57
CA TYR A 192 18.09 -22.67 11.75
C TYR A 192 18.03 -22.99 10.24
N ARG A 193 17.63 -24.22 9.87
CA ARG A 193 17.51 -24.67 8.48
C ARG A 193 16.33 -24.07 7.74
N GLU A 194 15.30 -23.64 8.46
CA GLU A 194 14.09 -23.03 7.90
C GLU A 194 14.29 -21.53 7.66
N LEU A 195 15.26 -20.91 8.35
CA LEU A 195 15.56 -19.50 8.20
C LEU A 195 16.36 -19.24 6.91
N PRO A 196 16.03 -18.19 6.15
CA PRO A 196 15.14 -17.08 6.54
C PRO A 196 13.64 -17.34 6.27
N VAL A 197 12.81 -16.99 7.25
CA VAL A 197 11.34 -16.99 7.14
C VAL A 197 10.88 -15.59 6.75
N ARG A 198 10.01 -15.45 5.75
CA ARG A 198 9.59 -14.15 5.20
C ARG A 198 8.07 -14.05 5.13
N TYR A 199 7.50 -13.17 5.93
CA TYR A 199 6.06 -12.89 5.91
C TYR A 199 5.77 -11.58 5.19
N ALA A 200 4.68 -11.54 4.43
CA ALA A 200 4.13 -10.32 3.83
C ALA A 200 2.66 -10.12 4.23
N ASP A 201 2.22 -8.88 4.41
CA ASP A 201 0.84 -8.55 4.80
C ASP A 201 0.40 -7.25 4.14
N PHE A 202 -0.81 -7.24 3.57
CA PHE A 202 -1.47 -6.09 2.93
C PHE A 202 -2.65 -5.54 3.74
N SER A 203 -2.83 -6.04 4.96
CA SER A 203 -3.92 -5.62 5.84
C SER A 203 -3.93 -4.11 6.08
N PRO A 204 -5.12 -3.50 6.27
CA PRO A 204 -5.23 -2.08 6.52
C PRO A 204 -4.58 -1.69 7.85
N LEU A 205 -3.77 -0.63 7.79
CA LEU A 205 -3.14 0.02 8.93
C LEU A 205 -3.81 1.36 9.21
N HIS A 206 -3.78 1.77 10.48
CA HIS A 206 -4.42 3.01 10.93
C HIS A 206 -3.46 3.85 11.78
N ARG A 207 -3.26 5.11 11.38
CA ARG A 207 -2.49 6.10 12.15
C ARG A 207 -3.34 7.34 12.34
N ASN A 208 -3.35 7.87 13.56
CA ASN A 208 -4.13 9.05 13.95
C ASN A 208 -3.46 10.35 13.52
N GLU A 209 -3.22 10.48 12.22
CA GLU A 209 -2.62 11.67 11.62
C GLU A 209 -3.45 12.92 11.91
N SER A 210 -2.77 14.02 12.23
CA SER A 210 -3.42 15.31 12.45
C SER A 210 -4.21 15.74 11.21
N SER A 211 -5.42 16.26 11.42
CA SER A 211 -6.35 16.60 10.32
C SER A 211 -5.76 17.60 9.33
N GLY A 212 -4.93 18.54 9.80
CA GLY A 212 -4.24 19.53 8.97
C GLY A 212 -3.08 18.98 8.13
N ALA A 213 -2.60 17.76 8.41
CA ALA A 213 -1.52 17.14 7.65
C ALA A 213 -2.03 16.22 6.52
N LEU A 214 -3.32 15.88 6.51
CA LEU A 214 -3.92 14.99 5.51
C LEU A 214 -3.85 15.62 4.11
N SER A 215 -3.45 14.84 3.11
CA SER A 215 -3.30 15.34 1.74
C SER A 215 -3.53 14.25 0.71
N GLY A 216 -4.75 14.27 0.12
CA GLY A 216 -5.14 13.36 -0.95
C GLY A 216 -4.84 11.90 -0.60
N LEU A 217 -3.98 11.26 -1.39
CA LEU A 217 -3.50 9.89 -1.16
C LEU A 217 -2.08 9.83 -0.56
N THR A 218 -1.36 10.96 -0.49
CA THR A 218 0.03 10.99 -0.01
C THR A 218 0.17 10.87 1.52
N ARG A 219 -0.82 11.37 2.26
CA ARG A 219 -0.88 11.32 3.73
C ARG A 219 -2.32 11.07 4.18
N VAL A 220 -2.54 9.89 4.72
CA VAL A 220 -3.84 9.29 5.03
C VAL A 220 -3.81 8.66 6.43
N ARG A 221 -4.98 8.48 7.04
CA ARG A 221 -5.17 7.81 8.34
C ARG A 221 -5.31 6.32 8.20
N ARG A 222 -5.94 5.86 7.13
CA ARG A 222 -6.01 4.44 6.75
C ARG A 222 -5.19 4.23 5.48
N PHE A 223 -4.29 3.24 5.51
CA PHE A 223 -3.47 2.87 4.37
C PHE A 223 -3.22 1.37 4.33
N HIS A 224 -2.87 0.86 3.16
CA HIS A 224 -2.39 -0.50 2.99
C HIS A 224 -0.90 -0.42 2.63
N GLN A 225 -0.07 -0.98 3.49
CA GLN A 225 1.36 -1.10 3.23
C GLN A 225 1.64 -2.49 2.71
N ASP A 226 2.58 -2.61 1.79
CA ASP A 226 3.11 -3.90 1.34
C ASP A 226 4.14 -4.46 2.34
N ASP A 227 3.69 -4.57 3.58
CA ASP A 227 4.54 -4.76 4.74
C ASP A 227 5.18 -6.15 4.69
N GLY A 228 6.47 -6.21 4.95
CA GLY A 228 7.23 -7.45 4.93
C GLY A 228 8.16 -7.57 6.13
N HIS A 229 8.21 -8.76 6.72
CA HIS A 229 9.07 -9.05 7.86
C HIS A 229 9.86 -10.33 7.62
N ILE A 230 11.18 -10.19 7.61
CA ILE A 230 12.13 -11.31 7.41
C ILE A 230 12.75 -11.66 8.76
N PHE A 231 12.56 -12.89 9.21
CA PHE A 231 13.25 -13.46 10.36
C PHE A 231 14.41 -14.28 9.84
N CYS A 232 15.63 -13.81 10.07
CA CYS A 232 16.84 -14.42 9.52
C CYS A 232 17.92 -14.64 10.58
N ARG A 233 18.87 -15.50 10.25
CA ARG A 233 20.06 -15.74 11.07
C ARG A 233 20.97 -14.51 10.99
N PRO A 234 21.75 -14.19 12.04
CA PRO A 234 22.67 -13.06 12.00
C PRO A 234 23.63 -13.10 10.80
N CYS A 235 24.09 -14.26 10.35
CA CYS A 235 24.96 -14.39 9.16
C CYS A 235 24.24 -14.08 7.83
N GLN A 236 22.91 -14.15 7.77
CA GLN A 236 22.11 -13.97 6.55
C GLN A 236 21.70 -12.51 6.29
N VAL A 237 21.87 -11.61 7.27
CA VAL A 237 21.36 -10.23 7.21
C VAL A 237 21.80 -9.48 5.95
N GLU A 238 23.09 -9.55 5.60
CA GLU A 238 23.62 -8.82 4.44
C GLU A 238 23.03 -9.32 3.12
N ASP A 239 22.88 -10.63 2.96
CA ASP A 239 22.29 -11.24 1.77
C ASP A 239 20.80 -10.92 1.63
N GLU A 240 20.06 -10.88 2.74
CA GLU A 240 18.63 -10.53 2.73
C GLU A 240 18.41 -9.03 2.45
N ILE A 241 19.31 -8.14 2.89
CA ILE A 241 19.28 -6.73 2.48
C ILE A 241 19.53 -6.63 0.97
N LYS A 242 20.55 -7.30 0.43
CA LYS A 242 20.87 -7.30 -1.02
C LYS A 242 19.67 -7.78 -1.86
N LYS A 243 19.06 -8.91 -1.49
CA LYS A 243 17.85 -9.44 -2.16
C LYS A 243 16.69 -8.46 -2.09
N THR A 244 16.53 -7.75 -0.97
CA THR A 244 15.46 -6.74 -0.82
C THR A 244 15.73 -5.51 -1.68
N LEU A 245 16.98 -5.05 -1.80
CA LEU A 245 17.37 -3.97 -2.73
C LEU A 245 17.13 -4.38 -4.18
N ASP A 246 17.46 -5.61 -4.56
CA ASP A 246 17.16 -6.15 -5.89
C ASP A 246 15.64 -6.22 -6.15
N PHE A 247 14.86 -6.57 -5.12
CA PHE A 247 13.41 -6.56 -5.21
C PHE A 247 12.86 -5.16 -5.47
N VAL A 248 13.30 -4.16 -4.70
CA VAL A 248 12.95 -2.75 -4.92
C VAL A 248 13.31 -2.33 -6.35
N LYS A 249 14.54 -2.61 -6.79
CA LYS A 249 15.01 -2.27 -8.14
C LYS A 249 14.13 -2.89 -9.23
N ALA A 250 13.77 -4.17 -9.11
CA ALA A 250 12.92 -4.86 -10.08
C ALA A 250 11.52 -4.21 -10.18
N VAL A 251 10.90 -3.92 -9.04
CA VAL A 251 9.59 -3.28 -8.99
C VAL A 251 9.63 -1.86 -9.56
N TYR A 252 10.62 -1.07 -9.17
CA TYR A 252 10.70 0.34 -9.57
C TYR A 252 11.04 0.49 -11.06
N SER A 253 11.80 -0.46 -11.62
CA SER A 253 12.06 -0.53 -13.06
C SER A 253 10.79 -0.72 -13.87
N VAL A 254 9.87 -1.57 -13.40
CA VAL A 254 8.55 -1.80 -14.03
C VAL A 254 7.63 -0.59 -13.89
N LEU A 255 7.61 0.03 -12.71
CA LEU A 255 6.74 1.18 -12.45
C LEU A 255 7.16 2.44 -13.23
N LYS A 256 8.39 2.46 -13.79
CA LYS A 256 8.94 3.57 -14.59
C LYS A 256 8.65 4.93 -13.96
N LEU A 257 8.82 5.00 -12.64
CA LEU A 257 8.66 6.25 -11.88
C LEU A 257 9.66 7.23 -12.47
N GLY A 258 9.19 8.22 -13.23
CA GLY A 258 9.98 9.14 -14.06
C GLY A 258 10.89 10.10 -13.28
N VAL A 259 11.29 9.71 -12.07
CA VAL A 259 12.11 10.45 -11.11
C VAL A 259 13.17 9.47 -10.61
N SER A 260 14.44 9.83 -10.70
CA SER A 260 15.52 9.09 -10.05
C SER A 260 15.22 9.01 -8.55
N TYR A 261 14.79 7.85 -8.06
CA TYR A 261 14.64 7.63 -6.64
C TYR A 261 16.03 7.65 -6.00
N ARG A 262 16.15 8.22 -4.80
CA ARG A 262 17.41 8.23 -4.05
C ARG A 262 17.33 7.25 -2.89
N LEU A 263 18.42 6.56 -2.64
CA LEU A 263 18.61 5.74 -1.44
C LEU A 263 19.27 6.58 -0.36
N SER A 264 18.78 6.46 0.86
CA SER A 264 19.33 7.18 2.02
C SER A 264 19.55 6.22 3.17
N LEU A 265 20.79 6.13 3.68
CA LEU A 265 21.10 5.39 4.90
C LEU A 265 20.88 6.29 6.11
N SER A 266 19.86 5.99 6.90
CA SER A 266 19.51 6.73 8.11
C SER A 266 20.17 6.06 9.33
N THR A 267 21.12 6.76 9.95
CA THR A 267 22.01 6.23 11.01
C THR A 267 21.49 6.51 12.43
N ARG A 268 22.17 5.96 13.43
CA ARG A 268 21.84 6.03 14.85
C ARG A 268 21.49 7.44 15.33
N PRO A 269 20.30 7.64 15.93
CA PRO A 269 19.94 8.90 16.60
C PRO A 269 20.89 9.23 17.76
N GLN A 270 21.12 10.52 18.01
CA GLN A 270 22.03 10.97 19.08
C GLN A 270 21.43 10.76 20.48
N ASP A 271 20.13 11.02 20.65
CA ASP A 271 19.52 11.21 21.97
C ASP A 271 18.64 10.05 22.45
N HIS A 272 18.26 9.13 21.55
CA HIS A 272 17.29 8.09 21.86
C HIS A 272 17.47 6.87 20.93
N PHE A 273 18.24 5.88 21.39
CA PHE A 273 18.33 4.57 20.73
C PHE A 273 18.41 3.45 21.77
N ILE A 274 18.02 2.26 21.37
CA ILE A 274 18.04 1.06 22.22
C ILE A 274 19.06 0.07 21.65
N GLY A 275 19.86 -0.54 22.53
CA GLY A 275 20.94 -1.46 22.17
C GLY A 275 22.32 -0.89 22.46
N THR A 276 23.37 -1.68 22.22
CA THR A 276 24.75 -1.21 22.43
C THR A 276 25.29 -0.46 21.22
N THR A 277 26.28 0.41 21.43
CA THR A 277 26.98 1.12 20.34
C THR A 277 27.51 0.13 19.30
N GLU A 278 28.07 -0.99 19.75
CA GLU A 278 28.67 -2.01 18.89
C GLU A 278 27.62 -2.79 18.08
N GLU A 279 26.42 -3.04 18.62
CA GLU A 279 25.30 -3.60 17.85
C GLU A 279 24.93 -2.67 16.68
N TRP A 280 24.83 -1.37 16.96
CA TRP A 280 24.52 -0.34 15.97
C TRP A 280 25.60 -0.17 14.90
N ASP A 281 26.86 -0.06 15.32
CA ASP A 281 27.98 0.12 14.40
C ASP A 281 28.05 -1.08 13.41
N ARG A 282 27.79 -2.30 13.90
CA ARG A 282 27.70 -3.50 13.04
C ARG A 282 26.50 -3.47 12.10
N ALA A 283 25.35 -2.99 12.55
CA ALA A 283 24.14 -2.90 11.74
C ALA A 283 24.29 -1.87 10.62
N GLU A 284 24.85 -0.70 10.93
CA GLU A 284 25.15 0.36 9.97
C GLU A 284 26.18 -0.09 8.93
N ASP A 285 27.28 -0.73 9.37
CA ASP A 285 28.31 -1.27 8.47
C ASP A 285 27.73 -2.30 7.49
N ARG A 286 26.83 -3.18 7.95
CA ARG A 286 26.16 -4.17 7.08
C ARG A 286 25.25 -3.51 6.05
N LEU A 287 24.44 -2.54 6.44
CA LEU A 287 23.59 -1.80 5.49
C LEU A 287 24.43 -1.02 4.48
N LYS A 288 25.52 -0.40 4.93
CA LYS A 288 26.46 0.32 4.08
C LYS A 288 27.11 -0.60 3.05
N ARG A 289 27.65 -1.75 3.46
CA ARG A 289 28.22 -2.74 2.53
C ARG A 289 27.20 -3.24 1.52
N ALA A 290 25.97 -3.49 1.95
CA ALA A 290 24.90 -3.93 1.04
C ALA A 290 24.53 -2.83 0.03
N LEU A 291 24.49 -1.56 0.45
CA LEU A 291 24.29 -0.42 -0.44
C LEU A 291 25.45 -0.26 -1.44
N ASP A 292 26.70 -0.31 -0.97
CA ASP A 292 27.88 -0.21 -1.83
C ASP A 292 27.92 -1.34 -2.88
N ALA A 293 27.58 -2.56 -2.47
CA ALA A 293 27.50 -3.72 -3.37
C ALA A 293 26.34 -3.63 -4.38
N SER A 294 25.31 -2.83 -4.10
CA SER A 294 24.14 -2.69 -5.00
C SER A 294 24.44 -1.92 -6.28
N GLY A 295 25.53 -1.14 -6.29
CA GLY A 295 25.90 -0.25 -7.40
C GLY A 295 24.91 0.91 -7.63
N MET A 296 24.04 1.21 -6.66
CA MET A 296 23.10 2.33 -6.71
C MET A 296 23.66 3.53 -5.94
N ASP A 297 23.43 4.73 -6.44
CA ASP A 297 23.81 5.96 -5.73
C ASP A 297 22.99 6.12 -4.44
N TRP A 298 23.68 6.39 -3.33
CA TRP A 298 23.06 6.54 -2.02
C TRP A 298 23.71 7.65 -1.19
N THR A 299 22.94 8.21 -0.25
CA THR A 299 23.37 9.30 0.65
C THR A 299 23.22 8.91 2.12
N ILE A 300 23.93 9.57 3.03
CA ILE A 300 23.72 9.40 4.48
C ILE A 300 22.71 10.45 4.98
N ASN A 301 21.81 10.04 5.86
CA ASN A 301 20.93 10.91 6.63
C ASN A 301 21.22 10.71 8.12
N GLU A 302 22.10 11.55 8.67
CA GLU A 302 22.65 11.35 10.02
C GLU A 302 21.56 11.49 11.09
N GLY A 303 21.47 10.48 11.96
CA GLY A 303 20.60 10.52 13.15
C GLY A 303 19.10 10.31 12.89
N ASP A 304 18.70 9.97 11.67
CA ASP A 304 17.29 9.73 11.30
C ASP A 304 16.87 8.25 11.36
N GLY A 305 17.73 7.36 11.87
CA GLY A 305 17.38 5.97 12.14
C GLY A 305 16.22 5.86 13.13
N ALA A 306 15.48 4.75 13.13
CA ALA A 306 14.48 4.56 14.19
C ALA A 306 15.16 4.17 15.50
N PHE A 307 14.47 4.32 16.62
CA PHE A 307 15.02 4.03 17.95
C PHE A 307 15.55 2.59 18.13
N TYR A 308 15.13 1.63 17.30
CA TYR A 308 15.50 0.22 17.36
C TYR A 308 16.51 -0.26 16.31
N GLY A 309 16.87 0.59 15.34
CA GLY A 309 17.89 0.24 14.35
C GLY A 309 17.97 1.17 13.13
N PRO A 310 19.06 1.05 12.36
CA PRO A 310 19.26 1.84 11.15
C PRO A 310 18.34 1.38 10.02
N LYS A 311 18.08 2.28 9.07
CA LYS A 311 17.17 2.03 7.92
C LYS A 311 17.73 2.59 6.62
N ILE A 312 17.39 1.92 5.53
CA ILE A 312 17.57 2.41 4.17
C ILE A 312 16.21 2.94 3.70
N ASP A 313 16.16 4.24 3.41
CA ASP A 313 14.96 4.90 2.92
C ASP A 313 15.06 5.13 1.41
N ILE A 314 14.01 4.76 0.69
CA ILE A 314 13.89 5.03 -0.75
C ILE A 314 12.96 6.23 -0.89
N ILE A 315 13.48 7.30 -1.48
CA ILE A 315 12.83 8.59 -1.52
C ILE A 315 12.51 8.96 -2.96
N ILE A 316 11.24 9.28 -3.20
CA ILE A 316 10.71 9.74 -4.48
C ILE A 316 10.22 11.19 -4.32
N ARG A 317 10.46 12.00 -5.35
CA ARG A 317 9.91 13.36 -5.41
C ARG A 317 8.59 13.36 -6.17
N ASP A 318 7.60 14.05 -5.63
CA ASP A 318 6.35 14.33 -6.34
C ASP A 318 6.53 15.45 -7.37
N SER A 319 5.46 15.77 -8.09
CA SER A 319 5.49 16.79 -9.15
C SER A 319 5.78 18.21 -8.65
N ASP A 320 5.53 18.47 -7.36
CA ASP A 320 5.82 19.74 -6.67
C ASP A 320 7.24 19.76 -6.05
N GLY A 321 8.01 18.68 -6.19
CA GLY A 321 9.36 18.53 -5.67
C GLY A 321 9.44 18.13 -4.20
N LYS A 322 8.31 17.82 -3.56
CA LYS A 322 8.28 17.32 -2.18
C LYS A 322 8.76 15.87 -2.16
N GLU A 323 9.60 15.56 -1.19
CA GLU A 323 10.15 14.22 -0.99
C GLU A 323 9.21 13.35 -0.17
N HIS A 324 9.02 12.12 -0.65
CA HIS A 324 8.20 11.09 -0.02
C HIS A 324 9.01 9.82 0.12
N GLN A 325 9.09 9.31 1.35
CA GLN A 325 9.58 7.97 1.60
C GLN A 325 8.52 6.96 1.12
N THR A 326 8.90 6.10 0.18
CA THR A 326 8.03 5.07 -0.39
C THR A 326 8.45 3.69 0.08
N ALA A 327 9.67 3.27 -0.22
CA ALA A 327 10.23 2.01 0.29
C ALA A 327 11.09 2.24 1.53
N THR A 328 11.24 1.19 2.34
CA THR A 328 12.20 1.16 3.44
C THR A 328 12.71 -0.25 3.67
N ILE A 329 13.94 -0.36 4.15
CA ILE A 329 14.55 -1.60 4.64
C ILE A 329 15.16 -1.27 5.99
N GLN A 330 14.70 -1.90 7.05
CA GLN A 330 15.04 -1.52 8.41
C GLN A 330 15.39 -2.74 9.26
N LEU A 331 16.51 -2.63 9.97
CA LEU A 331 16.94 -3.68 10.90
C LEU A 331 16.32 -3.45 12.28
N ASP A 332 15.83 -4.53 12.88
CA ASP A 332 15.30 -4.53 14.24
C ASP A 332 15.87 -5.71 15.05
N PHE A 333 16.59 -5.34 16.10
CA PHE A 333 17.16 -6.26 17.08
C PHE A 333 16.38 -6.27 18.40
N GLN A 334 15.41 -5.38 18.56
CA GLN A 334 14.67 -5.15 19.81
C GLN A 334 13.35 -5.91 19.84
N LEU A 335 12.59 -5.91 18.75
CA LEU A 335 11.30 -6.58 18.71
C LEU A 335 11.43 -8.11 18.91
N PRO A 336 12.41 -8.80 18.29
CA PRO A 336 12.68 -10.20 18.63
C PRO A 336 13.04 -10.42 20.11
N LYS A 337 13.71 -9.46 20.78
CA LYS A 337 14.03 -9.52 22.22
C LYS A 337 12.75 -9.42 23.06
N ARG A 338 11.89 -8.42 22.76
CA ARG A 338 10.63 -8.16 23.47
C ARG A 338 9.61 -9.29 23.34
N PHE A 339 9.65 -10.02 22.24
CA PHE A 339 8.78 -11.18 22.00
C PHE A 339 9.42 -12.51 22.38
N GLU A 340 10.67 -12.51 22.87
CA GLU A 340 11.41 -13.73 23.22
C GLU A 340 11.44 -14.72 22.05
N LEU A 341 11.63 -14.21 20.83
CA LEU A 341 11.66 -15.04 19.63
C LEU A 341 12.97 -15.82 19.56
N GLU A 342 12.86 -17.11 19.25
CA GLU A 342 14.00 -18.03 19.22
C GLU A 342 13.86 -19.06 18.09
N TYR A 343 14.99 -19.53 17.59
CA TYR A 343 15.11 -20.72 16.73
C TYR A 343 16.22 -21.63 17.27
N GLN A 344 16.18 -22.91 16.96
CA GLN A 344 17.16 -23.89 17.43
C GLN A 344 18.33 -24.02 16.45
N ALA A 345 19.56 -23.92 16.94
CA ALA A 345 20.79 -23.97 16.15
C ALA A 345 21.96 -24.66 16.85
N PRO A 346 22.90 -25.28 16.11
CA PRO A 346 24.16 -25.75 16.66
C PRO A 346 25.09 -24.58 16.98
N ALA A 347 25.99 -24.76 17.96
CA ALA A 347 26.94 -23.74 18.41
C ALA A 347 26.28 -22.37 18.65
N PRO A 348 25.24 -22.29 19.53
CA PRO A 348 24.37 -21.13 19.67
C PRO A 348 25.11 -19.80 19.92
N GLU A 349 26.23 -19.82 20.65
CA GLU A 349 27.03 -18.62 20.91
C GLU A 349 27.68 -18.04 19.65
N TYR A 350 28.18 -18.89 18.74
CA TYR A 350 28.77 -18.47 17.47
C TYR A 350 27.67 -18.05 16.50
N GLU A 351 26.59 -18.83 16.45
CA GLU A 351 25.42 -18.53 15.63
C GLU A 351 24.81 -17.16 15.97
N ALA A 352 24.71 -16.82 17.27
CA ALA A 352 24.23 -15.52 17.74
C ALA A 352 25.09 -14.34 17.26
N ARG A 353 26.40 -14.55 17.05
CA ARG A 353 27.32 -13.55 16.48
C ARG A 353 27.34 -13.55 14.94
N GLY A 354 26.70 -14.53 14.32
CA GLY A 354 26.75 -14.76 12.87
C GLY A 354 28.11 -15.30 12.40
N GLU A 355 28.83 -15.95 13.31
CA GLU A 355 30.13 -16.57 13.05
C GLU A 355 29.95 -18.06 12.75
N THR A 356 30.84 -18.61 11.93
CA THR A 356 30.86 -20.06 11.63
C THR A 356 31.96 -20.75 12.42
N THR A 357 31.69 -21.95 12.93
CA THR A 357 32.69 -22.83 13.54
C THR A 357 32.68 -24.21 12.87
N THR A 358 33.85 -24.86 12.80
CA THR A 358 34.01 -26.22 12.29
C THR A 358 34.32 -27.23 13.40
N ASP A 359 34.38 -26.79 14.66
CA ASP A 359 34.67 -27.65 15.80
C ASP A 359 33.51 -28.64 16.06
N PRO A 360 33.71 -29.96 15.93
CA PRO A 360 32.67 -30.95 16.15
C PRO A 360 32.06 -30.90 17.56
N ALA A 361 32.83 -30.53 18.59
CA ALA A 361 32.34 -30.46 19.96
C ALA A 361 31.34 -29.31 20.14
N LEU A 362 31.62 -28.15 19.54
CA LEU A 362 30.72 -27.00 19.55
C LEU A 362 29.48 -27.25 18.69
N LEU A 363 29.64 -27.89 17.53
CA LEU A 363 28.52 -28.23 16.63
C LEU A 363 27.58 -29.31 17.19
N ALA A 364 28.04 -30.12 18.14
CA ALA A 364 27.20 -31.08 18.85
C ALA A 364 26.22 -30.41 19.84
N HIS A 365 26.53 -29.20 20.31
CA HIS A 365 25.68 -28.47 21.24
C HIS A 365 24.63 -27.64 20.49
N TYR A 366 23.35 -27.98 20.71
CA TYR A 366 22.21 -27.22 20.18
C TYR A 366 21.59 -26.36 21.28
N GLY A 367 21.13 -25.18 20.90
CA GLY A 367 20.39 -24.31 21.79
C GLY A 367 19.60 -23.24 21.06
N PRO A 368 18.80 -22.46 21.81
CA PRO A 368 18.04 -21.35 21.28
C PRO A 368 18.95 -20.20 20.87
N VAL A 369 18.64 -19.59 19.73
CA VAL A 369 19.27 -18.37 19.24
C VAL A 369 18.17 -17.41 18.79
N ARG A 370 18.37 -16.13 19.04
CA ARG A 370 17.41 -15.08 18.66
C ARG A 370 17.58 -14.72 17.17
N PRO A 371 16.51 -14.64 16.37
CA PRO A 371 16.59 -14.19 14.99
C PRO A 371 16.78 -12.67 14.92
N VAL A 372 17.32 -12.21 13.79
CA VAL A 372 17.30 -10.80 13.40
C VAL A 372 16.04 -10.56 12.55
N MET A 373 15.34 -9.47 12.82
CA MET A 373 14.15 -9.06 12.06
C MET A 373 14.50 -7.94 11.09
N ILE A 374 14.11 -8.09 9.83
CA ILE A 374 14.22 -7.04 8.81
C ILE A 374 12.80 -6.62 8.43
N HIS A 375 12.45 -5.37 8.71
CA HIS A 375 11.23 -4.74 8.24
C HIS A 375 11.48 -4.21 6.84
N ARG A 376 10.52 -4.42 5.93
CA ARG A 376 10.60 -3.86 4.60
C ARG A 376 9.25 -3.42 4.08
N ALA A 377 9.29 -2.44 3.21
CA ALA A 377 8.21 -2.09 2.29
C ALA A 377 8.85 -1.74 0.94
N VAL A 378 8.25 -2.18 -0.17
CA VAL A 378 8.72 -1.90 -1.53
C VAL A 378 7.89 -0.77 -2.15
N LEU A 379 6.57 -0.90 -2.13
CA LEU A 379 5.67 0.16 -2.57
C LEU A 379 5.53 1.25 -1.50
N GLY A 380 5.61 0.85 -0.22
CA GLY A 380 5.14 1.65 0.90
C GLY A 380 3.63 1.54 1.03
N SER A 381 2.99 2.64 1.41
CA SER A 381 1.54 2.76 1.25
C SER A 381 1.18 2.71 -0.23
N VAL A 382 0.29 1.78 -0.58
CA VAL A 382 -0.26 1.66 -1.95
C VAL A 382 -0.95 2.96 -2.35
N GLU A 383 -1.64 3.64 -1.42
CA GLU A 383 -2.25 4.95 -1.63
C GLU A 383 -1.20 5.99 -2.03
N ARG A 384 -0.11 6.11 -1.26
CA ARG A 384 0.95 7.08 -1.53
C ARG A 384 1.63 6.80 -2.86
N LEU A 385 1.98 5.54 -3.14
CA LEU A 385 2.59 5.18 -4.41
C LEU A 385 1.63 5.46 -5.58
N MET A 386 0.35 5.14 -5.43
CA MET A 386 -0.66 5.46 -6.44
C MET A 386 -0.75 6.96 -6.69
N ALA A 387 -0.63 7.80 -5.65
CA ALA A 387 -0.53 9.25 -5.81
C ALA A 387 0.64 9.63 -6.73
N LEU A 388 1.84 9.15 -6.42
CA LEU A 388 3.05 9.42 -7.19
C LEU A 388 2.97 8.89 -8.62
N LEU A 389 2.31 7.76 -8.85
CA LEU A 389 2.06 7.20 -10.17
C LEU A 389 1.08 8.07 -10.98
N ILE A 390 0.01 8.60 -10.35
CA ILE A 390 -0.92 9.51 -11.02
C ILE A 390 -0.16 10.75 -11.53
N GLU A 391 0.73 11.32 -10.71
CA GLU A 391 1.47 12.53 -11.04
C GLU A 391 2.55 12.27 -12.08
N SER A 392 3.38 11.24 -11.89
CA SER A 392 4.46 10.88 -12.82
C SER A 392 3.94 10.49 -14.20
N CYS A 393 2.80 9.80 -14.27
CA CYS A 393 2.14 9.49 -15.54
C CYS A 393 1.34 10.67 -16.11
N ASN A 394 1.14 11.75 -15.35
CA ASN A 394 0.17 12.81 -15.66
C ASN A 394 -1.22 12.24 -16.06
N GLY A 395 -1.66 11.22 -15.30
CA GLY A 395 -2.89 10.46 -15.57
C GLY A 395 -2.86 9.54 -16.80
N LYS A 396 -1.75 9.42 -17.54
CA LYS A 396 -1.61 8.52 -18.70
C LYS A 396 -0.93 7.23 -18.30
N TRP A 397 -1.73 6.31 -17.75
CA TRP A 397 -1.26 5.04 -17.23
C TRP A 397 -0.62 4.14 -18.31
N PRO A 398 0.41 3.34 -17.96
CA PRO A 398 0.79 2.20 -18.77
C PRO A 398 -0.39 1.22 -18.88
N PHE A 399 -0.45 0.45 -19.96
CA PHE A 399 -1.66 -0.31 -20.30
C PHE A 399 -2.06 -1.30 -19.20
N TRP A 400 -1.10 -1.97 -18.58
CA TRP A 400 -1.36 -2.92 -17.50
C TRP A 400 -2.02 -2.24 -16.28
N LEU A 401 -1.61 -1.03 -15.88
CA LEU A 401 -2.24 -0.29 -14.77
C LEU A 401 -3.50 0.48 -15.18
N ASN A 402 -3.71 0.78 -16.47
CA ASN A 402 -4.78 1.66 -16.90
C ASN A 402 -6.16 1.12 -16.47
N PRO A 403 -6.95 1.85 -15.65
CA PRO A 403 -8.26 1.37 -15.21
C PRO A 403 -9.31 1.30 -16.32
N ARG A 404 -9.01 1.87 -17.49
CA ARG A 404 -9.83 1.94 -18.69
C ARG A 404 -9.05 1.33 -19.87
N GLN A 405 -8.79 0.03 -19.82
CA GLN A 405 -7.95 -0.64 -20.82
C GLN A 405 -8.54 -0.59 -22.22
N ALA A 406 -9.80 -0.98 -22.40
CA ALA A 406 -10.44 -1.01 -23.71
C ALA A 406 -11.87 -0.45 -23.68
N ILE A 407 -12.28 0.15 -24.80
CA ILE A 407 -13.67 0.48 -25.07
C ILE A 407 -14.05 0.04 -26.48
N ILE A 408 -15.23 -0.56 -26.62
CA ILE A 408 -15.82 -0.94 -27.89
C ILE A 408 -16.84 0.14 -28.30
N LEU A 409 -16.68 0.68 -29.49
CA LEU A 409 -17.54 1.72 -30.05
C LEU A 409 -18.36 1.12 -31.19
N THR A 410 -19.69 1.19 -31.10
CA THR A 410 -20.57 0.79 -32.19
C THR A 410 -20.65 1.88 -33.24
N VAL A 411 -20.57 1.52 -34.53
CA VAL A 411 -20.68 2.48 -35.65
C VAL A 411 -22.12 2.98 -35.81
N ASN A 412 -23.09 2.11 -35.56
CA ASN A 412 -24.52 2.42 -35.58
C ASN A 412 -25.24 1.69 -34.42
N THR A 413 -26.56 1.89 -34.32
CA THR A 413 -27.41 1.30 -33.28
C THR A 413 -28.29 0.16 -33.80
N SER A 414 -27.91 -0.47 -34.91
CA SER A 414 -28.64 -1.64 -35.41
C SER A 414 -28.43 -2.81 -34.47
N GLN A 415 -29.48 -3.60 -34.21
CA GLN A 415 -29.42 -4.72 -33.28
C GLN A 415 -28.25 -5.70 -33.55
N PRO A 416 -27.94 -6.08 -34.80
CA PRO A 416 -26.82 -6.98 -35.07
C PRO A 416 -25.45 -6.42 -34.62
N VAL A 417 -25.26 -5.10 -34.72
CA VAL A 417 -24.01 -4.42 -34.29
C VAL A 417 -23.94 -4.33 -32.77
N LEU A 418 -25.07 -4.06 -32.10
CA LEU A 418 -25.15 -4.01 -30.64
C LEU A 418 -24.86 -5.40 -30.04
N ASP A 419 -25.54 -6.43 -30.54
CA ASP A 419 -25.36 -7.82 -30.10
C ASP A 419 -23.93 -8.29 -30.34
N TRP A 420 -23.34 -7.96 -31.48
CA TRP A 420 -21.95 -8.31 -31.75
C TRP A 420 -20.97 -7.59 -30.83
N ALA A 421 -21.20 -6.31 -30.51
CA ALA A 421 -20.35 -5.60 -29.55
C ALA A 421 -20.40 -6.21 -28.14
N ASP A 422 -21.57 -6.69 -27.71
CA ASP A 422 -21.71 -7.45 -26.46
C ASP A 422 -20.97 -8.79 -26.53
N GLN A 423 -21.10 -9.52 -27.64
CA GLN A 423 -20.36 -10.78 -27.83
C GLN A 423 -18.85 -10.57 -27.81
N VAL A 424 -18.35 -9.53 -28.48
CA VAL A 424 -16.93 -9.16 -28.44
C VAL A 424 -16.52 -8.85 -27.02
N ARG A 425 -17.27 -8.01 -26.28
CA ARG A 425 -16.99 -7.70 -24.88
C ARG A 425 -16.88 -8.99 -24.05
N ASP A 426 -17.85 -9.89 -24.18
CA ASP A 426 -17.91 -11.11 -23.38
C ASP A 426 -16.75 -12.05 -23.71
N VAL A 427 -16.31 -12.14 -24.97
CA VAL A 427 -15.09 -12.86 -25.35
C VAL A 427 -13.84 -12.21 -24.73
N LEU A 428 -13.72 -10.88 -24.82
CA LEU A 428 -12.57 -10.16 -24.24
C LEU A 428 -12.51 -10.30 -22.71
N LEU A 429 -13.66 -10.38 -22.04
CA LEU A 429 -13.75 -10.59 -20.59
C LEU A 429 -13.55 -12.07 -20.17
N GLY A 430 -13.48 -13.00 -21.13
CA GLY A 430 -13.42 -14.44 -20.85
C GLY A 430 -14.76 -15.03 -20.37
N LEU A 431 -15.87 -14.32 -20.59
CA LEU A 431 -17.23 -14.75 -20.25
C LEU A 431 -17.84 -15.67 -21.32
N ARG A 432 -17.25 -15.68 -22.52
CA ARG A 432 -17.68 -16.48 -23.66
C ARG A 432 -16.49 -17.03 -24.42
N GLN A 433 -16.54 -18.31 -24.77
CA GLN A 433 -15.60 -18.94 -25.71
C GLN A 433 -16.17 -18.88 -27.14
N GLU A 434 -15.29 -18.70 -28.12
CA GLU A 434 -15.65 -18.85 -29.53
C GLU A 434 -15.63 -20.34 -29.93
N PRO A 435 -16.51 -20.78 -30.86
CA PRO A 435 -16.49 -22.16 -31.35
C PRO A 435 -15.13 -22.50 -31.98
N GLY A 436 -14.45 -23.52 -31.45
CA GLY A 436 -13.17 -24.01 -31.99
C GLY A 436 -11.91 -23.61 -31.21
N GLU A 437 -12.02 -22.98 -30.04
CA GLU A 437 -10.88 -22.83 -29.13
C GLU A 437 -10.44 -24.20 -28.54
N PRO A 438 -9.14 -24.55 -28.54
CA PRO A 438 -8.66 -25.76 -27.88
C PRO A 438 -8.65 -25.55 -26.36
N GLY A 439 -9.64 -26.13 -25.67
CA GLY A 439 -9.75 -26.09 -24.20
C GLY A 439 -11.09 -26.60 -23.70
N HIS A 440 -11.09 -27.80 -23.11
CA HIS A 440 -12.15 -28.53 -22.40
C HIS A 440 -13.60 -27.98 -22.34
N PRO A 441 -14.62 -28.79 -22.70
CA PRO A 441 -16.00 -28.50 -22.36
C PRO A 441 -16.21 -28.74 -20.87
N LEU A 442 -16.27 -27.68 -20.08
CA LEU A 442 -17.08 -27.66 -18.88
C LEU A 442 -17.98 -26.44 -18.98
N ALA A 443 -19.13 -26.64 -19.64
CA ALA A 443 -20.25 -25.69 -19.65
C ALA A 443 -20.75 -25.30 -18.24
N ASN A 444 -20.18 -25.89 -17.18
CA ASN A 444 -20.52 -25.70 -15.76
C ASN A 444 -19.30 -25.47 -14.85
N GLY A 445 -18.11 -25.15 -15.40
CA GLY A 445 -16.92 -24.79 -14.61
C GLY A 445 -16.87 -23.28 -14.30
N PRO A 446 -16.10 -22.84 -13.29
CA PRO A 446 -15.90 -21.40 -13.06
C PRO A 446 -15.29 -20.74 -14.30
N LEU A 447 -15.91 -19.66 -14.77
CA LEU A 447 -15.44 -18.89 -15.92
C LEU A 447 -14.06 -18.28 -15.59
N ASN A 448 -13.05 -18.62 -16.40
CA ASN A 448 -11.73 -17.99 -16.34
C ASN A 448 -11.81 -16.58 -16.94
N THR A 449 -12.22 -15.60 -16.12
CA THR A 449 -12.25 -14.20 -16.55
C THR A 449 -10.83 -13.68 -16.81
N THR A 450 -10.69 -12.76 -17.76
CA THR A 450 -9.38 -12.21 -18.17
C THR A 450 -8.84 -11.12 -17.25
N GLY A 451 -9.67 -10.54 -16.37
CA GLY A 451 -9.32 -9.37 -15.58
C GLY A 451 -9.19 -8.06 -16.38
N LEU A 452 -9.51 -8.09 -17.69
CA LEU A 452 -9.48 -6.91 -18.54
C LEU A 452 -10.64 -5.94 -18.20
N ALA A 453 -10.37 -4.64 -18.28
CA ALA A 453 -11.37 -3.60 -18.15
C ALA A 453 -11.89 -3.16 -19.53
N VAL A 454 -13.03 -3.71 -19.93
CA VAL A 454 -13.66 -3.46 -21.24
C VAL A 454 -15.01 -2.79 -21.06
N HIS A 455 -15.18 -1.62 -21.68
CA HIS A 455 -16.47 -0.91 -21.72
C HIS A 455 -17.05 -0.90 -23.14
N VAL A 456 -18.33 -0.56 -23.29
CA VAL A 456 -19.00 -0.43 -24.59
C VAL A 456 -19.78 0.87 -24.65
N ASP A 457 -19.74 1.57 -25.79
CA ASP A 457 -20.52 2.78 -26.06
C ASP A 457 -21.51 2.57 -27.21
N TYR A 458 -22.77 2.30 -26.83
CA TYR A 458 -23.90 2.09 -27.72
C TYR A 458 -24.58 3.39 -28.19
N SER A 459 -24.11 4.57 -27.77
CA SER A 459 -24.83 5.83 -28.04
C SER A 459 -25.00 6.09 -29.54
N ALA A 460 -26.06 6.79 -29.95
CA ALA A 460 -26.29 7.15 -31.35
C ALA A 460 -25.39 8.29 -31.87
N ARG A 461 -24.33 8.66 -31.12
CA ARG A 461 -23.41 9.74 -31.48
C ARG A 461 -22.49 9.32 -32.63
N SER A 462 -21.99 10.30 -33.38
CA SER A 462 -21.02 10.01 -34.44
C SER A 462 -19.76 9.31 -33.89
N LEU A 463 -19.21 8.38 -34.67
CA LEU A 463 -18.01 7.63 -34.28
C LEU A 463 -16.85 8.55 -33.89
N GLY A 464 -16.67 9.66 -34.62
CA GLY A 464 -15.64 10.65 -34.30
C GLY A 464 -15.83 11.30 -32.92
N ALA A 465 -17.07 11.58 -32.51
CA ALA A 465 -17.38 12.10 -31.18
C ALA A 465 -17.08 11.06 -30.08
N LYS A 466 -17.47 9.80 -30.32
CA LYS A 466 -17.18 8.68 -29.41
C LYS A 466 -15.67 8.48 -29.23
N ILE A 467 -14.89 8.46 -30.31
CA ILE A 467 -13.43 8.33 -30.29
C ILE A 467 -12.80 9.49 -29.50
N ARG A 468 -13.23 10.73 -29.76
CA ARG A 468 -12.72 11.91 -29.05
C ARG A 468 -12.98 11.82 -27.54
N GLN A 469 -14.18 11.41 -27.14
CA GLN A 469 -14.51 11.24 -25.73
C GLN A 469 -13.69 10.09 -25.11
N ALA A 470 -13.57 8.94 -25.78
CA ALA A 470 -12.77 7.82 -25.31
C ALA A 470 -11.30 8.21 -25.10
N ARG A 471 -10.71 8.95 -26.05
CA ARG A 471 -9.35 9.51 -25.89
C ARG A 471 -9.25 10.49 -24.72
N GLY A 472 -10.21 11.41 -24.58
CA GLY A 472 -10.27 12.35 -23.46
C GLY A 472 -10.43 11.66 -22.11
N ASN A 473 -11.12 10.53 -22.09
CA ASN A 473 -11.33 9.66 -20.93
C ASN A 473 -10.13 8.76 -20.61
N GLY A 474 -9.07 8.77 -21.43
CA GLY A 474 -7.84 8.01 -21.19
C GLY A 474 -7.92 6.52 -21.48
N TYR A 475 -8.82 6.06 -22.35
CA TYR A 475 -8.87 4.64 -22.72
C TYR A 475 -7.59 4.19 -23.42
N GLY A 476 -7.01 3.08 -22.97
CA GLY A 476 -5.78 2.53 -23.53
C GLY A 476 -5.94 2.06 -24.97
N ARG A 477 -7.08 1.41 -25.28
CA ARG A 477 -7.44 0.89 -26.60
C ARG A 477 -8.88 1.23 -26.93
N ILE A 478 -9.11 1.59 -28.20
CA ILE A 478 -10.41 1.94 -28.73
C ILE A 478 -10.68 0.99 -29.88
N LEU A 479 -11.67 0.13 -29.67
CA LEU A 479 -12.13 -0.89 -30.60
C LEU A 479 -13.41 -0.38 -31.29
N VAL A 480 -13.61 -0.78 -32.54
CA VAL A 480 -14.77 -0.37 -33.33
C VAL A 480 -15.46 -1.60 -33.90
N VAL A 481 -16.79 -1.57 -33.85
CA VAL A 481 -17.66 -2.61 -34.40
C VAL A 481 -18.69 -1.96 -35.32
N GLY A 482 -18.64 -2.31 -36.61
CA GLY A 482 -19.63 -1.95 -37.62
C GLY A 482 -20.22 -3.16 -38.34
N GLU A 483 -21.03 -2.92 -39.37
CA GLU A 483 -21.75 -4.00 -40.08
C GLU A 483 -20.80 -5.01 -40.75
N ASP A 484 -19.67 -4.55 -41.30
CA ASP A 484 -18.69 -5.44 -41.90
C ASP A 484 -17.97 -6.31 -40.86
N ASP A 485 -17.78 -5.79 -39.64
CA ASP A 485 -17.22 -6.56 -38.53
C ASP A 485 -18.17 -7.67 -38.08
N VAL A 486 -19.49 -7.41 -38.10
CA VAL A 486 -20.53 -8.43 -37.84
C VAL A 486 -20.48 -9.53 -38.90
N LYS A 487 -20.48 -9.16 -40.19
CA LYS A 487 -20.46 -10.13 -41.30
C LYS A 487 -19.23 -11.04 -41.26
N ASN A 488 -18.08 -10.49 -40.92
CA ASN A 488 -16.81 -11.21 -40.90
C ASN A 488 -16.45 -11.81 -39.53
N ARG A 489 -17.28 -11.61 -38.50
CA ARG A 489 -17.02 -12.01 -37.10
C ARG A 489 -15.68 -11.47 -36.58
N GLN A 490 -15.46 -10.17 -36.75
CA GLN A 490 -14.22 -9.48 -36.40
C GLN A 490 -14.46 -8.29 -35.47
N VAL A 491 -13.38 -7.70 -34.98
CA VAL A 491 -13.36 -6.39 -34.32
C VAL A 491 -12.20 -5.56 -34.87
N SER A 492 -12.43 -4.26 -35.05
CA SER A 492 -11.45 -3.35 -35.60
C SER A 492 -10.68 -2.60 -34.50
N TRP A 493 -9.35 -2.58 -34.58
CA TRP A 493 -8.48 -1.69 -33.81
C TRP A 493 -7.64 -0.85 -34.78
N GLY A 494 -8.02 0.42 -34.95
CA GLY A 494 -7.38 1.28 -35.95
C GLY A 494 -7.62 0.76 -37.36
N LYS A 495 -6.57 0.31 -38.05
CA LYS A 495 -6.65 -0.31 -39.38
C LYS A 495 -6.67 -1.83 -39.34
N GLU A 496 -6.35 -2.42 -38.19
CA GLU A 496 -6.28 -3.86 -38.03
C GLU A 496 -7.67 -4.43 -37.73
N ARG A 497 -7.98 -5.56 -38.36
CA ARG A 497 -9.19 -6.33 -38.11
C ARG A 497 -8.79 -7.75 -37.75
N MET A 498 -9.31 -8.25 -36.64
CA MET A 498 -8.97 -9.58 -36.12
C MET A 498 -10.17 -10.20 -35.43
N ARG A 499 -10.09 -11.50 -35.14
CA ARG A 499 -11.14 -12.18 -34.37
C ARG A 499 -11.14 -11.68 -32.92
N PRO A 500 -12.28 -11.75 -32.20
CA PRO A 500 -12.35 -11.30 -30.80
C PRO A 500 -11.36 -12.04 -29.87
N THR A 501 -11.07 -13.32 -30.14
CA THR A 501 -10.08 -14.10 -29.37
C THR A 501 -8.66 -13.62 -29.61
N GLU A 502 -8.27 -13.35 -30.85
CA GLU A 502 -6.97 -12.77 -31.19
C GLU A 502 -6.81 -11.38 -30.56
N MET A 503 -7.87 -10.58 -30.54
CA MET A 503 -7.89 -9.28 -29.85
C MET A 503 -7.70 -9.46 -28.34
N ARG A 504 -8.39 -10.43 -27.72
CA ARG A 504 -8.24 -10.74 -26.29
C ARG A 504 -6.78 -11.06 -25.97
N ASP A 505 -6.18 -11.95 -26.73
CA ASP A 505 -4.81 -12.41 -26.49
C ASP A 505 -3.80 -11.26 -26.68
N CYS A 506 -4.03 -10.38 -27.66
CA CYS A 506 -3.25 -9.15 -27.82
C CYS A 506 -3.34 -8.23 -26.59
N LEU A 507 -4.56 -7.98 -26.08
CA LEU A 507 -4.76 -7.13 -24.91
C LEU A 507 -4.19 -7.77 -23.63
N LEU A 508 -4.26 -9.09 -23.49
CA LEU A 508 -3.65 -9.84 -22.38
C LEU A 508 -2.13 -9.72 -22.41
N ASN A 509 -1.51 -9.95 -23.57
CA ASN A 509 -0.06 -9.78 -23.73
C ASN A 509 0.39 -8.37 -23.34
N MET A 510 -0.39 -7.34 -23.66
CA MET A 510 -0.09 -5.97 -23.23
C MET A 510 -0.35 -5.72 -21.74
N ALA A 511 -1.24 -6.47 -21.11
CA ALA A 511 -1.49 -6.37 -19.67
C ALA A 511 -0.43 -7.12 -18.84
N ASP A 512 0.19 -8.16 -19.42
CA ASP A 512 1.26 -8.94 -18.80
C ASP A 512 2.67 -8.45 -19.16
N ALA A 513 2.82 -7.77 -20.31
CA ALA A 513 4.01 -6.99 -20.63
C ALA A 513 4.04 -5.78 -19.69
N TYR A 514 4.77 -5.91 -18.58
CA TYR A 514 5.11 -4.85 -17.64
C TYR A 514 6.02 -3.77 -18.27
N GLU A 515 5.82 -3.48 -19.56
CA GLU A 515 6.58 -2.56 -20.41
C GLU A 515 6.01 -1.15 -20.43
#